data_AF-A0A7Y4TVK8-F1
#
_entry.id   AF-A0A7Y4TVK8-F1
#
_cell.length_a   1.000
_cell.length_b   1.000
_cell.length_c   1.000
_cell.angle_alpha   90.00
_cell.angle_beta   90.00
_cell.angle_gamma   90.00
#
_symmetry.space_group_name_H-M   'P 1'
#
loop_
_entity.id
_entity.type
_entity.pdbx_description
1 polymer ?
#
loop_
_entity_poly.entity_id
_entity_poly.type
_entity_poly.pdbx_seq_one_letter_code
_entity_poly.pdbx_strand_id
1 'polypeptide(L)'
;MKKISLLFLLLALSAISFCQKPTLTKEEYLAKGKSQKKAAWIMLGTGGALLAIAAPGKVSFDILPVLVIGGGGLVIGSIPLFLASGKNKRRAMSMAFKNETVPLLQNGSLSKWSCASISIKIDL
;
A
#
# COMPACT_ATOMS: atom_id res chain seq x y z
N MET A 1 15.75 33.64 -2.41
CA MET A 1 15.10 32.64 -1.52
C MET A 1 14.50 31.45 -2.25
N LYS A 2 13.78 31.64 -3.38
CA LYS A 2 13.15 30.54 -4.14
C LYS A 2 14.13 29.44 -4.60
N LYS A 3 15.36 29.80 -5.00
CA LYS A 3 16.39 28.86 -5.46
C LYS A 3 16.93 27.94 -4.34
N ILE A 4 17.02 28.45 -3.10
CA ILE A 4 17.51 27.70 -1.94
C ILE A 4 16.43 26.72 -1.45
N SER A 5 15.16 27.15 -1.46
CA SER A 5 14.02 26.28 -1.12
C SER A 5 13.89 25.10 -2.10
N LEU A 6 14.14 25.32 -3.39
CA LEU A 6 14.12 24.27 -4.41
C LEU A 6 15.25 23.25 -4.22
N LEU A 7 16.42 23.70 -3.78
CA LEU A 7 17.57 22.83 -3.49
C LEU A 7 17.33 21.95 -2.26
N PHE A 8 16.69 22.51 -1.21
CA PHE A 8 16.25 21.75 -0.04
C PHE A 8 15.18 20.70 -0.39
N LEU A 9 14.23 21.04 -1.25
CA LEU A 9 13.21 20.10 -1.73
C LEU A 9 13.85 18.95 -2.51
N LEU A 10 14.81 19.24 -3.40
CA LEU A 10 15.53 18.24 -4.18
C LEU A 10 16.36 17.30 -3.30
N LEU A 11 16.99 17.85 -2.26
CA LEU A 11 17.78 17.08 -1.30
C LEU A 11 16.89 16.17 -0.43
N ALA A 12 15.69 16.65 -0.06
CA ALA A 12 14.72 15.82 0.63
C ALA A 12 14.23 14.66 -0.25
N LEU A 13 13.98 14.90 -1.54
CA LEU A 13 13.56 13.88 -2.52
C LEU A 13 14.61 12.77 -2.75
N SER A 14 15.90 13.12 -2.77
CA SER A 14 16.97 12.14 -2.95
C SER A 14 17.15 11.25 -1.71
N ALA A 15 16.98 11.79 -0.51
CA ALA A 15 17.06 11.03 0.74
C ALA A 15 16.00 9.93 0.86
N ILE A 16 14.81 10.10 0.26
CA ILE A 16 13.73 9.09 0.26
C ILE A 16 13.94 7.98 -0.79
N SER A 17 14.80 8.20 -1.79
CA SER A 17 15.01 7.26 -2.91
C SER A 17 15.94 6.10 -2.57
N PHE A 18 16.87 6.28 -1.62
CA PHE A 18 17.77 5.22 -1.18
C PHE A 18 17.20 4.49 0.04
N CYS A 19 16.36 3.49 -0.22
CA CYS A 19 16.00 2.52 0.81
C CYS A 19 16.10 1.13 0.21
N GLN A 20 17.18 0.40 0.54
CA GLN A 20 17.19 -1.05 0.47
C GLN A 20 16.09 -1.53 1.42
N LYS A 21 14.91 -1.80 0.86
CA LYS A 21 13.79 -2.27 1.64
C LYS A 21 14.10 -3.71 2.04
N PRO A 22 14.11 -4.04 3.35
CA PRO A 22 14.25 -5.42 3.78
C PRO A 22 13.16 -6.26 3.10
N THR A 23 13.53 -7.48 2.69
CA THR A 23 12.59 -8.43 2.10
C THR A 23 11.56 -8.79 3.15
N LEU A 24 10.39 -8.17 3.08
CA LEU A 24 9.27 -8.40 3.99
C LEU A 24 8.77 -9.85 3.85
N THR A 25 8.48 -10.47 5.00
CA THR A 25 7.80 -11.76 5.09
C THR A 25 6.34 -11.65 4.65
N LYS A 26 5.71 -12.79 4.36
CA LYS A 26 4.30 -12.84 3.93
C LYS A 26 3.38 -12.22 4.97
N GLU A 27 3.61 -12.53 6.24
CA GLU A 27 2.84 -12.07 7.39
C GLU A 27 2.92 -10.55 7.51
N GLU A 28 4.10 -9.98 7.31
CA GLU A 28 4.32 -8.53 7.32
C GLU A 28 3.63 -7.84 6.13
N TYR A 29 3.65 -8.43 4.93
CA TYR A 29 2.89 -7.90 3.79
C TYR A 29 1.37 -7.90 4.05
N LEU A 30 0.84 -8.96 4.67
CA LEU A 30 -0.56 -9.03 5.05
C LEU A 30 -0.91 -8.01 6.14
N ALA A 31 -0.08 -7.89 7.17
CA ALA A 31 -0.27 -6.92 8.24
C ALA A 31 -0.25 -5.49 7.70
N LYS A 32 0.73 -5.16 6.85
CA LYS A 32 0.85 -3.87 6.18
C LYS A 32 -0.32 -3.57 5.25
N GLY A 33 -0.80 -4.57 4.50
CA GLY A 33 -1.99 -4.42 3.67
C GLY A 33 -3.24 -4.12 4.50
N LYS A 34 -3.42 -4.79 5.64
CA LYS A 34 -4.55 -4.56 6.56
C LYS A 34 -4.51 -3.17 7.20
N SER A 35 -3.34 -2.73 7.68
CA SER A 35 -3.19 -1.41 8.29
C SER A 35 -3.43 -0.28 7.29
N GLN A 36 -2.89 -0.40 6.07
CA GLN A 36 -3.14 0.56 4.99
C GLN A 36 -4.62 0.60 4.59
N LYS A 37 -5.31 -0.55 4.54
CA LYS A 37 -6.75 -0.58 4.25
C LYS A 37 -7.56 0.12 5.34
N LYS A 38 -7.23 -0.11 6.62
CA LYS A 38 -7.87 0.58 7.75
C LYS A 38 -7.66 2.09 7.67
N ALA A 39 -6.42 2.53 7.47
CA ALA A 39 -6.11 3.95 7.31
C ALA A 39 -6.84 4.58 6.12
N ALA A 40 -6.97 3.85 5.01
CA ALA A 40 -7.67 4.33 3.82
C ALA A 40 -9.17 4.54 4.09
N TRP A 41 -9.81 3.60 4.78
CA TRP A 41 -11.20 3.73 5.23
C TRP A 41 -11.41 4.88 6.21
N ILE A 42 -10.46 5.10 7.12
CA ILE A 42 -10.51 6.23 8.06
C ILE A 42 -10.41 7.55 7.27
N MET A 43 -9.43 7.69 6.36
CA MET A 43 -9.31 8.88 5.53
C MET A 43 -10.55 9.13 4.67
N LEU A 44 -11.08 8.08 4.03
CA LEU A 44 -12.28 8.17 3.20
C LEU A 44 -13.51 8.56 4.03
N GLY A 45 -13.71 7.92 5.20
CA GLY A 45 -14.82 8.20 6.09
C GLY A 45 -14.76 9.62 6.66
N THR A 46 -13.59 10.04 7.16
CA THR A 46 -13.38 11.41 7.66
C THR A 46 -13.56 12.44 6.55
N GLY A 47 -12.98 12.22 5.37
CA GLY A 47 -13.14 13.11 4.23
C GLY A 47 -14.58 13.23 3.76
N GLY A 48 -15.30 12.10 3.68
CA GLY A 48 -16.72 12.07 3.34
C GLY A 48 -17.59 12.79 4.38
N ALA A 49 -17.31 12.62 5.67
CA ALA A 49 -18.02 13.32 6.74
C ALA A 49 -17.83 14.85 6.64
N LEU A 50 -16.61 15.33 6.38
CA LEU A 50 -16.35 16.76 6.19
C LEU A 50 -17.14 17.34 4.99
N LEU A 51 -17.22 16.59 3.89
CA LEU A 51 -18.00 17.00 2.73
C LEU A 51 -19.51 17.00 3.01
N ALA A 52 -20.02 16.02 3.77
CA ALA A 52 -21.42 15.96 4.17
C ALA A 52 -21.83 17.15 5.05
N ILE A 53 -20.93 17.59 5.95
CA ILE A 53 -21.15 18.79 6.78
C ILE A 53 -21.18 20.08 5.93
N ALA A 54 -20.36 20.15 4.90
CA ALA A 54 -20.30 21.31 4.00
C ALA A 54 -21.49 21.39 3.02
N ALA A 55 -22.07 20.26 2.62
CA ALA A 55 -23.13 20.17 1.63
C ALA A 55 -24.38 21.05 1.88
N PRO A 56 -24.93 21.18 3.10
CA PRO A 56 -26.11 22.02 3.35
C PRO A 56 -25.83 23.54 3.31
N GLY A 57 -24.58 23.98 3.11
CA GLY A 57 -24.25 25.41 2.98
C GLY A 57 -24.40 26.25 4.25
N LYS A 58 -24.70 25.63 5.39
CA LYS A 58 -24.81 26.29 6.72
C LYS A 58 -23.46 26.46 7.43
N VAL A 59 -22.36 26.51 6.68
CA VAL A 59 -21.01 26.66 7.22
C VAL A 59 -20.44 28.02 6.79
N SER A 60 -19.67 28.66 7.67
CA SER A 60 -19.06 29.95 7.38
C SER A 60 -18.18 29.91 6.13
N PHE A 61 -18.21 30.97 5.32
CA PHE A 61 -17.42 31.06 4.09
C PHE A 61 -15.90 30.99 4.33
N ASP A 62 -15.41 31.29 5.54
CA ASP A 62 -14.00 31.12 5.89
C ASP A 62 -13.61 29.66 6.12
N ILE A 63 -14.57 28.83 6.56
CA ILE A 63 -14.37 27.42 6.92
C ILE A 63 -14.72 26.50 5.73
N LEU A 64 -15.62 26.94 4.85
CA LEU A 64 -16.07 26.20 3.68
C LEU A 64 -14.90 25.70 2.79
N PRO A 65 -13.89 26.53 2.42
CA PRO A 65 -12.76 26.06 1.62
C PRO A 65 -11.98 24.95 2.32
N VAL A 66 -11.79 25.05 3.64
CA VAL A 66 -11.06 24.05 4.43
C VAL A 66 -11.82 22.72 4.47
N LEU A 67 -13.14 22.74 4.64
CA LEU A 67 -13.96 21.52 4.65
C LEU A 67 -14.04 20.85 3.28
N VAL A 68 -14.21 21.63 2.22
CA VAL A 68 -14.37 21.09 0.86
C VAL A 68 -13.03 20.62 0.30
N ILE A 69 -11.99 21.44 0.38
CA ILE A 69 -10.65 21.10 -0.12
C ILE A 69 -10.00 20.05 0.79
N GLY A 70 -10.11 20.21 2.10
CA GLY A 70 -9.59 19.23 3.07
C GLY A 70 -10.34 17.89 2.98
N GLY A 71 -11.66 17.92 2.95
CA GLY A 71 -12.50 16.72 2.78
C GLY A 71 -12.23 16.01 1.45
N GLY A 72 -12.23 16.74 0.34
CA GLY A 72 -11.89 16.20 -0.98
C GLY A 72 -10.46 15.67 -1.07
N GLY A 73 -9.49 16.38 -0.47
CA GLY A 73 -8.09 15.97 -0.40
C GLY A 73 -7.90 14.64 0.35
N LEU A 74 -8.62 14.44 1.46
CA LEU A 74 -8.59 13.18 2.21
C LEU A 74 -9.19 12.02 1.40
N VAL A 75 -10.30 12.25 0.69
CA VAL A 75 -10.92 11.25 -0.18
C VAL A 75 -9.96 10.84 -1.29
N ILE A 76 -9.36 11.80 -2.00
CA ILE A 76 -8.40 11.52 -3.09
C ILE A 76 -7.15 10.84 -2.53
N GLY A 77 -6.63 11.30 -1.38
CA GLY A 77 -5.48 10.74 -0.71
C GLY A 77 -5.68 9.29 -0.23
N SER A 78 -6.93 8.86 -0.02
CA SER A 78 -7.23 7.47 0.36
C SER A 78 -7.02 6.48 -0.79
N ILE A 79 -7.10 6.91 -2.07
CA ILE A 79 -7.06 6.03 -3.24
C ILE A 79 -5.69 5.34 -3.39
N PRO A 80 -4.54 6.05 -3.38
CA PRO A 80 -3.23 5.40 -3.40
C PRO A 80 -3.04 4.39 -2.27
N LEU A 81 -3.66 4.65 -1.11
CA LEU A 81 -3.57 3.79 0.07
C LEU A 81 -4.36 2.48 -0.12
N PHE A 82 -5.56 2.54 -0.72
CA PHE A 82 -6.32 1.36 -1.12
C PHE A 82 -5.58 0.52 -2.16
N LEU A 83 -4.98 1.17 -3.17
CA LEU A 83 -4.19 0.48 -4.20
C LEU A 83 -2.94 -0.19 -3.60
N ALA A 84 -2.23 0.51 -2.70
CA ALA A 84 -1.07 -0.05 -1.99
C ALA A 84 -1.45 -1.27 -1.14
N SER A 85 -2.59 -1.22 -0.44
CA SER A 85 -3.11 -2.35 0.31
C SER A 85 -3.40 -3.56 -0.60
N GLY A 86 -4.06 -3.34 -1.74
CA GLY A 86 -4.34 -4.38 -2.73
C GLY A 86 -3.07 -5.00 -3.30
N LYS A 87 -2.06 -4.18 -3.62
CA LYS A 87 -0.76 -4.64 -4.10
C LYS A 87 -0.04 -5.50 -3.07
N ASN A 88 -0.08 -5.12 -1.80
CA ASN A 88 0.51 -5.89 -0.70
C ASN A 88 -0.19 -7.24 -0.50
N LYS A 89 -1.53 -7.29 -0.62
CA LYS A 89 -2.28 -8.55 -0.60
C LYS A 89 -1.86 -9.48 -1.74
N ARG A 90 -1.72 -8.95 -2.97
CA ARG A 90 -1.26 -9.74 -4.13
C ARG A 90 0.15 -10.29 -3.92
N ARG A 91 1.07 -9.48 -3.36
CA ARG A 91 2.44 -9.91 -3.04
C ARG A 91 2.49 -11.01 -1.96
N ALA A 92 1.66 -10.90 -0.93
CA ALA A 92 1.54 -11.95 0.07
C ALA A 92 1.00 -13.26 -0.53
N MET A 93 0.05 -13.19 -1.47
CA MET A 93 -0.46 -14.37 -2.17
C MET A 93 0.58 -14.99 -3.10
N SER A 94 1.41 -14.19 -3.80
CA SER A 94 2.51 -14.74 -4.60
C SER A 94 3.57 -15.44 -3.75
N MET A 95 3.77 -15.01 -2.50
CA MET A 95 4.65 -15.70 -1.54
C MET A 95 3.99 -16.94 -0.90
N ALA A 96 2.67 -17.10 -1.04
CA ALA A 96 1.95 -18.28 -0.55
C ALA A 96 2.10 -19.48 -1.48
N PHE A 97 2.40 -19.27 -2.76
CA PHE A 97 2.88 -20.34 -3.63
C PHE A 97 4.28 -20.72 -3.17
N LYS A 98 4.34 -21.81 -2.41
CA LYS A 98 5.61 -22.35 -1.91
C LYS A 98 6.38 -22.85 -3.12
N ASN A 99 7.47 -22.18 -3.45
CA ASN A 99 8.38 -22.61 -4.50
C ASN A 99 9.16 -23.80 -3.92
N GLU A 100 8.61 -24.99 -4.10
CA GLU A 100 9.21 -26.23 -3.64
C GLU A 100 10.38 -26.52 -4.57
N THR A 101 11.56 -26.75 -3.99
CA THR A 101 12.74 -27.11 -4.76
C THR A 101 12.74 -28.62 -4.92
N VAL A 102 12.21 -29.10 -6.03
CA VAL A 102 12.20 -30.53 -6.34
C VAL A 102 13.52 -30.91 -7.02
N PRO A 103 14.24 -31.92 -6.53
CA PRO A 103 15.41 -32.43 -7.24
C PRO A 103 14.93 -33.17 -8.50
N LEU A 104 15.29 -32.65 -9.68
CA LEU A 104 15.05 -33.31 -10.96
C LEU A 104 16.37 -33.89 -11.47
N LEU A 105 16.31 -35.13 -11.95
CA LEU A 105 17.44 -35.76 -12.64
C LEU A 105 17.54 -35.15 -14.04
N GLN A 106 18.57 -34.35 -14.26
CA GLN A 106 18.84 -33.70 -15.54
C GLN A 106 20.29 -34.01 -15.94
N ASN A 107 20.48 -34.65 -17.09
CA ASN A 107 21.80 -35.08 -17.61
C ASN A 107 22.65 -35.89 -16.61
N GLY A 108 22.04 -36.85 -15.90
CA GLY A 108 22.75 -37.71 -14.95
C GLY A 108 23.18 -37.02 -13.65
N SER A 109 22.73 -35.79 -13.41
CA SER A 109 22.98 -35.00 -12.20
C SER A 109 21.67 -34.52 -11.56
N LEU A 110 21.64 -34.39 -10.24
CA LEU A 110 20.50 -33.82 -9.51
C LEU A 110 20.53 -32.29 -9.66
N SER A 111 19.68 -31.76 -10.53
CA SER A 111 19.49 -30.32 -10.72
C SER A 111 18.27 -29.84 -9.91
N LYS A 112 18.44 -28.76 -9.16
CA LYS A 112 17.39 -28.18 -8.31
C LYS A 112 16.54 -27.20 -9.12
N TRP A 113 15.28 -27.54 -9.36
CA TRP A 113 14.32 -26.68 -10.05
C TRP A 113 13.27 -26.15 -9.07
N SER A 114 12.82 -24.91 -9.31
CA SER A 114 11.75 -24.28 -8.52
C SER A 114 10.40 -24.51 -9.20
N CYS A 115 9.53 -25.26 -8.53
CA CYS A 115 8.16 -25.48 -9.00
C CYS A 115 7.17 -24.84 -8.02
N ALA A 116 6.21 -24.08 -8.55
CA ALA A 116 5.12 -23.54 -7.76
C ALA A 116 4.23 -24.70 -7.28
N SER A 117 4.13 -24.88 -5.96
CA SER A 117 3.25 -25.89 -5.36
C SER A 117 2.06 -25.24 -4.66
N ILE A 118 0.93 -25.94 -4.69
CA ILE A 118 -0.30 -25.59 -3.96
C ILE A 118 -0.56 -26.74 -3.00
N SER A 119 -0.45 -26.48 -1.69
CA SER A 119 -0.81 -27.45 -0.65
C SER A 119 -2.26 -27.21 -0.22
N ILE A 120 -3.11 -28.23 -0.35
CA ILE A 120 -4.51 -28.22 0.06
C ILE A 120 -4.65 -29.21 1.22
N LYS A 121 -5.09 -28.74 2.39
CA LYS A 121 -5.45 -29.62 3.52
C LYS A 121 -6.95 -29.89 3.43
N ILE A 122 -7.30 -31.16 3.26
CA ILE A 122 -8.69 -31.65 3.30
C ILE A 122 -8.85 -32.31 4.67
N ASP A 123 -9.76 -31.80 5.50
CA ASP A 123 -10.20 -32.49 6.70
C ASP A 123 -11.40 -33.37 6.30
N LEU A 124 -11.28 -34.69 6.52
CA LEU A 124 -12.36 -35.69 6.37
C LEU A 124 -13.11 -35.87 7.69
#